data_AF-A0A1A9VX88-F1
#
_entry.id   AF-A0A1A9VX88-F1
#
_cell.length_a   1.000
_cell.length_b   1.000
_cell.length_c   1.000
_cell.angle_alpha   90.00
_cell.angle_beta   90.00
_cell.angle_gamma   90.00
#
_symmetry.space_group_name_H-M   'P 1'
#
loop_
_entity.id
_entity.type
_entity.pdbx_description
1 polymer ?
#
loop_
_entity_poly.entity_id
_entity_poly.type
_entity_poly.pdbx_seq_one_letter_code
_entity_poly.pdbx_strand_id
1 'polypeptide(L)'
;MSNFLRYLTLWRWGGTYLDMDTIMLRSIEDMPPNFVGAESTLSLGAAVMNFAPDGFGHEIAESCLLDFERNFKGNNGPGVITRVMRKVCDTEKKRV
;
A
#
# COMPACT_ATOMS: atom_id res chain seq x y z
N MET A 1 2.13 14.99 -2.51
CA MET A 1 0.70 15.20 -2.19
C MET A 1 -0.12 13.92 -2.40
N SER A 2 -0.30 13.44 -3.65
CA SER A 2 -1.14 12.25 -3.95
C SER A 2 -0.76 10.98 -3.17
N ASN A 3 0.53 10.69 -3.01
CA ASN A 3 0.97 9.52 -2.24
C ASN A 3 0.53 9.56 -0.75
N PHE A 4 0.40 10.74 -0.15
CA PHE A 4 -0.12 10.84 1.21
C PHE A 4 -1.62 10.62 1.24
N LEU A 5 -2.34 11.26 0.31
CA LEU A 5 -3.80 11.18 0.24
C LEU A 5 -4.29 9.76 -0.03
N ARG A 6 -3.64 8.96 -0.87
CA ARG A 6 -4.06 7.57 -1.11
C ARG A 6 -4.04 6.72 0.16
N TYR A 7 -2.98 6.84 0.98
CA TYR A 7 -2.88 6.12 2.24
C TYR A 7 -3.84 6.69 3.29
N LEU A 8 -4.01 8.00 3.34
CA LEU A 8 -4.96 8.64 4.27
C LEU A 8 -6.41 8.22 3.97
N THR A 9 -6.78 8.16 2.69
CA THR A 9 -8.10 7.70 2.25
C THR A 9 -8.33 6.24 2.62
N LEU A 10 -7.37 5.36 2.32
CA LEU A 10 -7.48 3.95 2.68
C LEU A 10 -7.50 3.73 4.19
N TRP A 11 -6.74 4.50 4.96
CA TRP A 11 -6.81 4.45 6.43
C TRP A 11 -8.19 4.90 6.94
N ARG A 12 -8.74 5.98 6.39
CA ARG A 12 -10.00 6.54 6.87
C ARG A 12 -11.23 5.71 6.51
N TRP A 13 -11.25 5.08 5.33
CA TRP A 13 -12.44 4.41 4.80
C TRP A 13 -12.24 2.95 4.37
N GLY A 14 -10.98 2.46 4.30
CA GLY A 14 -10.67 1.20 3.66
C GLY A 14 -11.04 1.21 2.16
N GLY A 15 -11.30 0.02 1.62
CA GLY A 15 -11.76 -0.17 0.25
C GLY A 15 -10.62 -0.22 -0.76
N THR A 16 -10.95 0.01 -2.03
CA THR A 16 -10.02 -0.10 -3.16
C THR A 16 -9.59 1.28 -3.65
N TYR A 17 -8.28 1.52 -3.72
CA TYR A 17 -7.68 2.66 -4.40
C TYR A 17 -7.10 2.22 -5.75
N LEU A 18 -7.37 3.02 -6.79
CA LEU A 18 -6.80 2.90 -8.13
C LEU A 18 -6.27 4.26 -8.57
N ASP A 19 -5.11 4.32 -9.20
CA ASP A 19 -4.69 5.52 -9.93
C ASP A 19 -5.69 5.78 -11.07
N MET A 20 -6.00 7.06 -11.33
CA MET A 20 -7.08 7.47 -12.25
C MET A 20 -6.84 7.05 -13.71
N ASP A 21 -5.60 6.80 -14.07
CA ASP A 21 -5.15 6.29 -15.37
C ASP A 21 -5.06 4.75 -15.42
N THR A 22 -5.60 4.05 -14.42
CA THR A 22 -5.67 2.58 -14.40
C THR A 22 -6.85 2.10 -15.24
N ILE A 23 -6.57 1.24 -16.23
CA ILE A 23 -7.60 0.52 -16.99
C ILE A 23 -7.79 -0.87 -16.38
N MET A 24 -9.01 -1.19 -15.95
CA MET A 24 -9.34 -2.53 -15.45
C MET A 24 -9.69 -3.47 -16.61
N LEU A 25 -8.93 -4.56 -16.75
CA LEU A 25 -9.19 -5.60 -17.76
C LEU A 25 -10.23 -6.63 -17.30
N ARG A 26 -10.41 -6.79 -15.98
CA ARG A 26 -11.37 -7.69 -15.33
C ARG A 26 -11.88 -7.05 -14.04
N SER A 27 -13.07 -7.45 -13.60
CA SER A 27 -13.61 -7.04 -12.30
C SER A 27 -12.74 -7.60 -11.15
N ILE A 28 -12.63 -6.81 -10.09
CA ILE A 28 -11.95 -7.16 -8.83
C ILE A 28 -12.90 -7.06 -7.63
N GLU A 29 -14.20 -6.94 -7.87
CA GLU A 29 -15.23 -6.81 -6.83
C GLU A 29 -15.26 -8.02 -5.89
N ASP A 30 -15.05 -9.23 -6.43
CA ASP A 30 -15.04 -10.48 -5.66
C ASP A 30 -13.66 -10.82 -5.07
N MET A 31 -12.66 -9.96 -5.24
CA MET A 31 -11.32 -10.23 -4.70
C MET A 31 -11.33 -10.04 -3.18
N PRO A 32 -10.79 -11.01 -2.40
CA PRO A 32 -10.68 -10.84 -0.95
C PRO A 32 -9.90 -9.57 -0.61
N PRO A 33 -10.25 -8.86 0.47
CA PRO A 33 -9.57 -7.62 0.83
C PRO A 33 -8.12 -7.86 1.23
N ASN A 34 -7.37 -6.77 1.41
CA ASN A 34 -5.95 -6.76 1.81
C ASN A 34 -5.00 -7.25 0.72
N PHE A 35 -5.07 -6.60 -0.44
CA PHE A 35 -4.16 -6.83 -1.55
C PHE A 35 -3.47 -5.55 -2.01
N VAL A 36 -2.32 -5.72 -2.65
CA VAL A 36 -1.61 -4.64 -3.33
C VAL A 36 -1.03 -5.17 -4.63
N GLY A 37 -0.94 -4.33 -5.66
CA GLY A 37 -0.32 -4.69 -6.92
C GLY A 37 1.19 -4.95 -6.75
N ALA A 38 1.73 -5.92 -7.50
CA ALA A 38 3.17 -6.08 -7.62
C ALA A 38 3.71 -5.11 -8.69
N GLU A 39 4.73 -4.32 -8.37
CA GLU A 39 5.39 -3.43 -9.33
C GLU A 39 6.63 -4.10 -9.93
N SER A 40 7.37 -4.87 -9.13
CA SER A 40 8.54 -5.64 -9.57
C SER A 40 8.74 -6.86 -8.67
N THR A 41 9.80 -7.63 -8.92
CA THR A 41 10.20 -8.74 -8.04
C THR A 41 10.64 -8.29 -6.65
N LEU A 42 10.90 -7.00 -6.44
CA LEU A 42 11.43 -6.45 -5.19
C LEU A 42 10.55 -5.35 -4.58
N SER A 43 9.51 -4.89 -5.28
CA SER A 43 8.65 -3.77 -4.85
C SER A 43 7.17 -4.05 -5.08
N LEU A 44 6.37 -3.55 -4.14
CA LEU A 44 4.92 -3.48 -4.23
C LEU A 44 4.54 -2.11 -4.79
N GLY A 45 3.56 -2.09 -5.68
CA GLY A 45 3.05 -0.89 -6.30
C GLY A 45 1.99 -0.21 -5.43
N ALA A 46 1.96 1.12 -5.50
CA ALA A 46 0.94 1.93 -4.82
C ALA A 46 -0.19 2.37 -5.77
N ALA A 47 -0.24 1.84 -7.00
CA ALA A 47 -1.23 2.22 -8.02
C ALA A 47 -2.57 1.48 -7.86
N VAL A 48 -2.53 0.26 -7.31
CA VAL A 48 -3.71 -0.58 -7.06
C VAL A 48 -3.55 -1.18 -5.68
N MET A 49 -4.43 -0.83 -4.75
CA MET A 49 -4.38 -1.28 -3.36
C MET A 49 -5.81 -1.48 -2.84
N ASN A 50 -5.99 -2.45 -1.96
CA ASN A 50 -7.20 -2.60 -1.20
C ASN A 50 -6.87 -2.99 0.24
N PHE A 51 -7.44 -2.25 1.19
CA PHE A 51 -7.32 -2.55 2.60
C PHE A 51 -8.71 -2.64 3.22
N ALA A 52 -8.91 -3.66 4.06
CA ALA A 52 -10.09 -3.72 4.91
C ALA A 52 -10.17 -2.46 5.80
N PRO A 53 -11.38 -1.94 6.07
CA PRO A 53 -11.55 -0.75 6.89
C PRO A 53 -11.19 -0.99 8.37
N ASP A 54 -11.09 -2.24 8.78
CA ASP A 54 -10.73 -2.69 10.13
C ASP A 54 -9.69 -3.83 10.09
N GLY A 55 -9.25 -4.25 11.28
CA GLY A 55 -8.29 -5.33 11.48
C GLY A 55 -6.98 -5.11 10.74
N PHE A 56 -6.43 -6.20 10.18
CA PHE A 56 -5.11 -6.20 9.56
C PHE A 56 -4.97 -5.16 8.43
N GLY A 57 -6.00 -4.96 7.60
CA GLY A 57 -5.96 -3.96 6.52
C GLY A 57 -5.79 -2.55 7.05
N HIS A 58 -6.53 -2.21 8.10
CA HIS A 58 -6.45 -0.90 8.73
C HIS A 58 -5.10 -0.67 9.41
N GLU A 59 -4.54 -1.69 10.08
CA GLU A 59 -3.21 -1.65 10.69
C GLU A 59 -2.10 -1.41 9.64
N ILE A 60 -2.22 -2.01 8.45
CA ILE A 60 -1.29 -1.75 7.34
C ILE A 60 -1.44 -0.31 6.83
N ALA A 61 -2.67 0.20 6.70
CA ALA A 61 -2.91 1.57 6.26
C ALA A 61 -2.34 2.60 7.26
N GLU A 62 -2.53 2.37 8.56
CA GLU A 62 -1.94 3.18 9.63
C GLU A 62 -0.41 3.12 9.60
N SER A 63 0.15 1.91 9.46
CA SER A 63 1.60 1.71 9.34
C SER A 63 2.19 2.44 8.13
N CYS A 64 1.45 2.51 7.02
CA CYS A 64 1.84 3.30 5.85
C CYS A 64 1.90 4.79 6.17
N LEU A 65 0.91 5.34 6.88
CA LEU A 65 0.92 6.76 7.28
C LEU A 65 2.08 7.09 8.23
N LEU A 66 2.35 6.23 9.22
CA LEU A 66 3.45 6.39 10.15
C LEU A 66 4.82 6.27 9.45
N ASP A 67 4.97 5.31 8.53
CA ASP A 67 6.19 5.19 7.74
C ASP A 67 6.37 6.41 6.82
N PHE A 68 5.29 6.92 6.23
CA PHE A 68 5.28 8.11 5.39
C PHE A 68 5.74 9.36 6.15
N GLU A 69 5.26 9.57 7.38
CA GLU A 69 5.68 10.66 8.26
C GLU A 69 7.18 10.57 8.58
N ARG A 70 7.64 9.39 9.02
CA ARG A 70 9.03 9.16 9.47
C ARG A 70 10.04 9.20 8.32
N ASN A 71 9.62 8.76 7.14
CA ASN A 71 10.48 8.59 5.97
C ASN A 71 10.03 9.48 4.82
N PHE A 72 9.57 10.71 5.10
CA PHE A 72 9.20 11.70 4.10
C PHE A 72 10.42 12.18 3.28
N LYS A 73 10.96 11.29 2.45
CA LYS A 73 12.09 11.46 1.53
C LYS A 73 11.72 10.70 0.24
N GLY A 74 12.45 10.89 -0.86
CA GLY A 74 12.07 10.36 -2.19
C GLY A 74 11.58 8.89 -2.20
N ASN A 75 10.66 8.58 -3.13
CA ASN A 75 9.92 7.31 -3.26
C ASN A 75 8.84 7.03 -2.19
N ASN A 76 7.86 7.95 -2.13
CA ASN A 76 6.73 7.90 -1.20
C ASN A 76 5.52 7.07 -1.67
N GLY A 77 5.54 6.58 -2.91
CA GLY A 77 4.50 5.68 -3.43
C GLY A 77 4.86 4.22 -3.10
N PRO A 78 5.48 3.48 -4.04
CA PRO A 78 5.91 2.09 -3.84
C PRO A 78 6.81 1.85 -2.63
N GLY A 79 7.68 2.82 -2.30
CA GLY A 79 8.64 2.67 -1.21
C GLY A 79 8.00 2.48 0.16
N VAL A 80 6.89 3.17 0.44
CA VAL A 80 6.19 3.11 1.74
C VAL A 80 5.58 1.72 1.94
N ILE A 81 4.70 1.30 1.02
CA ILE A 81 4.04 -0.01 1.13
C ILE A 81 5.04 -1.16 1.12
N THR A 82 6.12 -1.06 0.33
CA THR A 82 7.18 -2.07 0.32
C THR A 82 7.91 -2.15 1.67
N ARG A 83 8.24 -1.02 2.32
CA ARG A 83 8.88 -1.03 3.64
C ARG A 83 7.97 -1.58 4.72
N VAL A 84 6.70 -1.19 4.72
CA VAL A 84 5.71 -1.70 5.69
C VAL A 84 5.56 -3.21 5.55
N MET A 85 5.33 -3.71 4.34
CA MET A 85 5.14 -5.15 4.12
C MET A 85 6.42 -5.96 4.38
N ARG A 86 7.61 -5.40 4.15
CA ARG A 86 8.87 -6.08 4.52
C ARG A 86 8.99 -6.29 6.03
N LYS A 87 8.56 -5.32 6.84
CA LYS A 87 8.55 -5.44 8.30
C LYS A 87 7.52 -6.49 8.76
N VAL A 88 6.33 -6.45 8.18
CA VAL A 88 5.23 -7.37 8.52
C VAL A 88 5.57 -8.81 8.16
N CYS A 89 6.17 -9.03 7.00
CA CYS A 89 6.56 -10.36 6.54
C CYS A 89 7.95 -10.81 7.01
N ASP A 90 8.66 -10.01 7.80
CA ASP A 90 10.06 -10.25 8.23
C ASP A 90 11.01 -10.57 7.07
N THR A 91 10.91 -9.80 5.98
CA THR A 91 11.73 -9.95 4.76
C THR A 91 12.71 -8.80 4.57
N GLU A 92 13.06 -8.09 5.64
CA GLU A 92 14.13 -7.09 5.57
C GLU A 92 15.44 -7.78 5.17
N LYS A 93 16.01 -7.37 4.03
CA LYS A 93 17.34 -7.83 3.63
C LYS A 93 18.33 -7.35 4.69
N LYS A 94 18.89 -8.27 5.47
CA LYS A 94 20.14 -8.03 6.20
C LYS A 94 21.16 -7.57 5.17
N ARG A 95 21.74 -6.37 5.34
CA ARG A 95 22.89 -5.96 4.53
C ARG A 95 23.98 -7.02 4.76
N VAL A 96 24.30 -7.78 3.71
CA VAL A 96 25.52 -8.57 3.61
C VAL A 96 26.62 -7.65 3.10
#